data_AF-A0A7R9KAD3-F1
#
_entry.id   AF-A0A7R9KAD3-F1
#
_cell.length_a   1.000
_cell.length_b   1.000
_cell.length_c   1.000
_cell.angle_alpha   90.00
_cell.angle_beta   90.00
_cell.angle_gamma   90.00
#
_symmetry.space_group_name_H-M   'P 1'
#
loop_
_entity.id
_entity.type
_entity.pdbx_description
1 polymer ?
#
loop_
_entity_poly.entity_id
_entity_poly.type
_entity_poly.pdbx_seq_one_letter_code
_entity_poly.pdbx_strand_id
1 'polypeptide(L)'
;CRAVISNDPSVNVSNIEDLIKLNTFAGTLAHGEKPFIIQVIANPETELEISSVPLLKFSIFHSQYKNTIVAVIPVRISLTSLYARFKILPVPDINFGPMIVGSKKTLELIIQNIGIFEFKYTIVKTTKESSYEVKS
;
A
#
# COMPACT_ATOMS: atom_id res chain seq x y z
N CYS A 1 -25.12 13.91 21.54
CA CYS A 1 -25.14 12.50 21.07
C CYS A 1 -23.71 12.00 20.95
N ARG A 2 -23.44 10.71 21.18
CA ARG A 2 -22.09 10.16 21.04
C ARG A 2 -21.98 9.44 19.71
N ALA A 3 -20.87 9.62 18.99
CA ALA A 3 -20.65 8.95 17.71
C ALA A 3 -19.35 8.14 17.74
N VAL A 4 -19.36 6.99 17.11
CA VAL A 4 -18.23 6.05 17.09
C VAL A 4 -18.02 5.59 15.68
N ILE A 5 -16.77 5.58 15.22
CA ILE A 5 -16.39 4.91 13.99
C ILE A 5 -15.64 3.64 14.33
N SER A 6 -15.95 2.55 13.65
CA SER A 6 -15.24 1.28 13.84
C SER A 6 -15.25 0.47 12.56
N ASN A 7 -14.38 -0.53 12.49
CA ASN A 7 -14.39 -1.53 11.42
C ASN A 7 -15.75 -2.25 11.43
N ASP A 8 -16.26 -2.57 10.23
CA ASP A 8 -17.43 -3.41 10.08
C ASP A 8 -17.01 -4.89 10.09
N PRO A 9 -17.28 -5.65 11.17
CA PRO A 9 -16.87 -7.05 11.28
C PRO A 9 -17.62 -7.98 10.31
N SER A 10 -18.69 -7.50 9.68
CA SER A 10 -19.42 -8.28 8.67
C SER A 10 -18.70 -8.31 7.32
N VAL A 11 -17.71 -7.42 7.12
CA VAL A 11 -16.95 -7.34 5.89
C VAL A 11 -15.63 -8.09 6.05
N ASN A 12 -15.54 -9.26 5.42
CA ASN A 12 -14.32 -10.06 5.39
C ASN A 12 -13.49 -9.69 4.15
N VAL A 13 -12.59 -8.73 4.30
CA VAL A 13 -11.44 -8.57 3.40
C VAL A 13 -10.23 -9.07 4.19
N SER A 14 -9.45 -9.95 3.61
CA SER A 14 -8.23 -10.48 4.25
C SER A 14 -7.32 -9.31 4.68
N ASN A 15 -6.88 -9.33 5.93
CA ASN A 15 -5.94 -8.38 6.54
C ASN A 15 -6.37 -6.89 6.54
N ILE A 16 -7.67 -6.58 6.70
CA ILE A 16 -8.14 -5.18 6.85
C ILE A 16 -7.38 -4.43 7.95
N GLU A 17 -7.05 -5.08 9.06
CA GLU A 17 -6.37 -4.44 10.20
C GLU A 17 -4.93 -4.04 9.87
N ASP A 18 -4.26 -4.76 8.96
CA ASP A 18 -2.94 -4.39 8.46
C ASP A 18 -3.05 -3.29 7.41
N LEU A 19 -4.13 -3.32 6.62
CA LEU A 19 -4.36 -2.43 5.50
C LEU A 19 -4.83 -1.04 5.89
N ILE A 20 -5.74 -0.93 6.87
CA ILE A 20 -6.39 0.32 7.28
C ILE A 20 -6.31 0.46 8.81
N LYS A 21 -5.60 1.50 9.25
CA LYS A 21 -5.47 1.88 10.65
C LYS A 21 -6.28 3.13 10.93
N LEU A 22 -7.06 3.09 12.00
CA LEU A 22 -7.76 4.24 12.55
C LEU A 22 -6.96 4.76 13.74
N ASN A 23 -6.61 6.05 13.74
CA ASN A 23 -5.93 6.65 14.89
C ASN A 23 -6.88 7.00 16.03
N THR A 24 -8.19 7.08 15.77
CA THR A 24 -9.18 7.45 16.79
C THR A 24 -10.52 6.78 16.51
N PHE A 25 -11.06 6.09 17.52
CA PHE A 25 -12.22 5.20 17.37
C PHE A 25 -13.52 5.80 17.92
N ALA A 26 -13.47 6.90 18.67
CA ALA A 26 -14.66 7.48 19.29
C ALA A 26 -14.53 8.99 19.49
N GLY A 27 -15.65 9.70 19.32
CA GLY A 27 -15.77 11.13 19.60
C GLY A 27 -17.16 11.48 20.14
N THR A 28 -17.25 12.55 20.92
CA THR A 28 -18.56 13.09 21.33
C THR A 28 -18.82 14.32 20.48
N LEU A 29 -19.99 14.38 19.84
CA LEU A 29 -20.44 15.56 19.10
C LEU A 29 -21.43 16.31 20.01
N ALA A 30 -20.97 17.39 20.64
CA ALA A 30 -21.87 18.32 21.32
C ALA A 30 -22.39 19.39 20.34
N HIS A 31 -23.55 19.96 20.67
CA HIS A 31 -24.15 21.02 19.86
C HIS A 31 -23.28 22.28 19.91
N GLY A 32 -22.88 22.81 18.75
CA GLY A 32 -22.04 24.01 18.64
C GLY A 32 -20.53 23.76 18.74
N GLU A 33 -20.08 22.51 18.90
CA GLU A 33 -18.65 22.17 18.89
C GLU A 33 -18.07 22.05 17.47
N LYS A 34 -16.75 22.20 17.38
CA LYS A 34 -16.01 22.04 16.12
C LYS A 34 -16.17 20.62 15.56
N PRO A 35 -16.14 20.44 14.23
CA PRO A 35 -16.16 19.12 13.61
C PRO A 35 -15.06 18.21 14.18
N PHE A 36 -15.42 16.98 14.51
CA PHE A 36 -14.47 15.95 14.93
C PHE A 36 -13.81 15.33 13.69
N ILE A 37 -12.49 15.47 13.56
CA ILE A 37 -11.73 14.92 12.43
C ILE A 37 -11.27 13.51 12.77
N ILE A 38 -11.58 12.56 11.90
CA ILE A 38 -11.13 11.17 12.00
C ILE A 38 -10.11 10.93 10.91
N GLN A 39 -8.90 10.53 11.29
CA GLN A 39 -7.87 10.15 10.34
C GLN A 39 -7.93 8.65 10.07
N VAL A 40 -8.14 8.31 8.80
CA VAL A 40 -8.05 6.95 8.28
C VAL A 40 -6.73 6.83 7.53
N ILE A 41 -5.86 5.91 7.95
CA ILE A 41 -4.55 5.69 7.34
C ILE A 41 -4.57 4.34 6.64
N ALA A 42 -4.26 4.32 5.35
CA ALA A 42 -4.07 3.09 4.60
C ALA A 42 -2.57 2.86 4.34
N ASN A 43 -2.06 1.66 4.64
CA ASN A 43 -0.66 1.29 4.42
C ASN A 43 -0.53 -0.09 3.75
N PRO A 44 -0.88 -0.20 2.46
CA PRO A 44 -0.80 -1.46 1.73
C PRO A 44 0.66 -1.88 1.49
N GLU A 45 1.01 -3.12 1.84
CA GLU A 45 2.33 -3.71 1.55
C GLU A 45 2.36 -4.49 0.22
N THR A 46 1.21 -4.66 -0.42
CA THR A 46 1.04 -5.42 -1.65
C THR A 46 0.12 -4.68 -2.63
N GLU A 47 0.11 -5.12 -3.88
CA GLU A 47 -0.87 -4.65 -4.86
C GLU A 47 -2.27 -5.14 -4.48
N LEU A 48 -3.25 -4.24 -4.50
CA LEU A 48 -4.65 -4.56 -4.23
C LEU A 48 -5.59 -3.52 -4.82
N GLU A 49 -6.84 -3.92 -5.02
CA GLU A 49 -7.92 -3.06 -5.47
C GLU A 49 -9.16 -3.32 -4.61
N ILE A 50 -9.64 -2.27 -3.96
CA ILE A 50 -10.87 -2.24 -3.17
C ILE A 50 -11.79 -1.22 -3.84
N SER A 51 -12.97 -1.68 -4.24
CA SER A 51 -13.96 -0.84 -4.92
C SER A 51 -15.21 -0.70 -4.07
N SER A 52 -15.39 0.48 -3.47
CA SER A 52 -16.60 0.89 -2.74
C SER A 52 -17.10 -0.10 -1.68
N VAL A 53 -16.18 -0.65 -0.87
CA VAL A 53 -16.51 -1.65 0.15
C VAL A 53 -16.84 -0.95 1.48
N PRO A 54 -17.95 -1.28 2.18
CA PRO A 54 -18.34 -0.66 3.46
C PRO A 54 -17.48 -1.14 4.64
N LEU A 55 -16.17 -0.90 4.59
CA LEU A 55 -15.20 -1.38 5.59
C LEU A 55 -15.37 -0.76 6.98
N LEU A 56 -15.98 0.43 7.05
CA LEU A 56 -16.18 1.17 8.29
C LEU A 56 -17.67 1.39 8.53
N LYS A 57 -18.05 1.46 9.81
CA LYS A 57 -19.40 1.84 10.24
C LYS A 57 -19.34 3.04 11.19
N PHE A 58 -20.26 3.97 10.98
CA PHE A 58 -20.47 5.12 11.85
C PHE A 58 -21.72 4.90 12.70
N SER A 59 -21.54 4.71 14.01
CA SER A 59 -22.60 4.38 14.96
C SER A 59 -22.94 5.59 15.83
N ILE A 60 -24.21 6.00 15.81
CA ILE A 60 -24.73 7.12 16.59
C ILE A 60 -25.46 6.56 17.81
N PHE A 61 -25.09 7.05 19.00
CA PHE A 61 -25.67 6.64 20.28
C PHE A 61 -26.54 7.74 20.87
N HIS A 62 -27.62 7.32 21.51
CA HIS A 62 -28.53 8.20 22.21
C HIS A 62 -27.83 8.88 23.40
N SER A 63 -28.18 10.13 23.69
CA SER A 63 -27.49 10.92 24.71
C SER A 63 -27.86 10.53 26.14
N GLN A 64 -29.11 10.12 26.36
CA GLN A 64 -29.64 9.79 27.69
C GLN A 64 -29.52 8.29 28.03
N TYR A 65 -29.58 7.42 27.02
CA TYR A 65 -29.52 5.96 27.17
C TYR A 65 -28.16 5.48 26.68
N LYS A 66 -27.25 5.24 27.62
CA LYS A 66 -25.93 4.67 27.32
C LYS A 66 -26.12 3.33 26.60
N ASN A 67 -25.38 3.13 25.51
CA ASN A 67 -25.40 1.94 24.64
C ASN A 67 -26.63 1.73 23.75
N THR A 68 -27.58 2.66 23.68
CA THR A 68 -28.65 2.59 22.66
C THR A 68 -28.18 3.21 21.35
N ILE A 69 -28.05 2.39 20.31
CA ILE A 69 -27.74 2.83 18.95
C ILE A 69 -29.01 3.41 18.32
N VAL A 70 -28.90 4.63 17.79
CA VAL A 70 -29.96 5.35 17.10
C VAL A 70 -29.86 5.14 15.59
N ALA A 71 -28.63 5.08 15.07
CA ALA A 71 -28.37 4.84 13.65
C ALA A 71 -26.98 4.24 13.44
N VAL A 72 -26.86 3.48 12.34
CA VAL A 72 -25.59 3.00 11.81
C VAL A 72 -25.51 3.41 10.34
N ILE A 73 -24.46 4.11 9.97
CA ILE A 73 -24.22 4.58 8.60
C ILE A 73 -22.97 3.86 8.07
N PRO A 74 -23.07 3.09 6.97
CA PRO A 74 -21.92 2.44 6.37
C PRO A 74 -21.04 3.47 5.67
N VAL A 75 -19.74 3.37 5.87
CA VAL A 75 -18.72 4.21 5.23
C VAL A 75 -17.96 3.34 4.24
N ARG A 76 -18.18 3.62 2.95
CA ARG A 76 -17.54 2.89 1.86
C ARG A 76 -16.17 3.44 1.56
N ILE A 77 -15.20 2.54 1.43
CA ILE A 77 -13.81 2.85 1.11
C ILE A 77 -13.49 2.25 -0.26
N SER A 78 -12.78 3.03 -1.06
CA SER A 78 -12.12 2.54 -2.28
C SER A 78 -10.63 2.83 -2.14
N LEU A 79 -9.80 1.84 -2.46
CA LEU A 79 -8.35 1.91 -2.30
C LEU A 79 -7.69 1.08 -3.41
N THR A 80 -6.71 1.66 -4.08
CA THR A 80 -5.93 0.97 -5.10
C THR A 80 -4.45 1.13 -4.75
N SER A 81 -3.78 0.00 -4.52
CA SER A 81 -2.33 -0.10 -4.32
C SER A 81 -1.71 -0.80 -5.52
N LEU A 82 -0.67 -0.21 -6.08
CA LEU A 82 -0.09 -0.63 -7.35
C LEU A 82 1.43 -0.42 -7.27
N TYR A 83 2.21 -1.32 -7.88
CA TYR A 83 3.66 -1.21 -7.91
C TYR A 83 4.17 -0.77 -9.29
N ALA A 84 5.36 -0.17 -9.31
CA ALA A 84 6.08 0.07 -10.55
C ALA A 84 6.46 -1.27 -11.18
N ARG A 85 6.09 -1.46 -12.46
CA ARG A 85 6.39 -2.68 -13.22
C ARG A 85 7.27 -2.32 -14.41
N PHE A 86 8.39 -3.01 -14.56
CA PHE A 86 9.32 -2.79 -15.67
C PHE A 86 9.86 -4.12 -16.19
N LYS A 87 10.37 -4.11 -17.43
CA LYS A 87 11.14 -5.20 -18.03
C LYS A 87 12.51 -4.68 -18.43
N ILE A 88 13.52 -5.53 -18.29
CA ILE A 88 14.86 -5.28 -18.83
C ILE A 88 15.09 -6.28 -19.96
N LEU A 89 15.55 -5.81 -21.11
CA LEU A 89 15.86 -6.65 -22.27
C LEU A 89 17.31 -6.40 -22.72
N PRO A 90 18.05 -7.43 -23.15
CA PRO A 90 17.69 -8.86 -23.13
C PRO A 90 17.73 -9.47 -21.71
N VAL A 91 16.88 -10.47 -21.44
CA VAL A 91 16.83 -11.25 -20.18
C VAL A 91 17.62 -12.56 -20.38
N PRO A 92 18.23 -13.17 -19.35
CA PRO A 92 18.59 -12.64 -18.03
C PRO A 92 20.05 -12.14 -17.95
N ASP A 93 20.90 -12.48 -18.92
CA ASP A 93 22.34 -12.24 -18.85
C ASP A 93 22.85 -11.34 -19.98
N ILE A 94 23.64 -10.33 -19.60
CA ILE A 94 24.42 -9.52 -20.53
C ILE A 94 25.77 -10.21 -20.73
N ASN A 95 25.97 -10.80 -21.91
CA ASN A 95 27.21 -11.47 -22.26
C ASN A 95 27.84 -10.83 -23.50
N PHE A 96 29.06 -10.31 -23.34
CA PHE A 96 29.83 -9.74 -24.45
C PHE A 96 30.44 -10.81 -25.36
N GLY A 97 30.37 -12.09 -25.00
CA GLY A 97 31.02 -13.20 -25.68
C GLY A 97 32.55 -13.11 -25.59
N PRO A 98 33.27 -13.88 -26.40
CA PRO A 98 34.72 -13.73 -26.53
C PRO A 98 35.09 -12.31 -26.93
N MET A 99 36.03 -11.70 -26.20
CA MET A 99 36.58 -10.38 -26.49
C MET A 99 38.09 -10.44 -26.61
N ILE A 100 38.64 -9.72 -27.59
CA ILE A 100 40.09 -9.59 -27.78
C ILE A 100 40.63 -8.63 -26.73
N VAL A 101 41.81 -8.91 -26.19
CA VAL A 101 42.50 -8.03 -25.24
C VAL A 101 42.71 -6.65 -25.87
N GLY A 102 42.28 -5.60 -25.17
CA GLY A 102 42.36 -4.21 -25.66
C GLY A 102 41.23 -3.79 -26.61
N SER A 103 40.30 -4.69 -26.95
CA SER A 103 39.12 -4.33 -27.75
C SER A 103 37.98 -3.75 -26.90
N LYS A 104 37.12 -2.94 -27.52
CA LYS A 104 35.90 -2.40 -26.92
C LYS A 104 34.68 -3.00 -27.62
N LYS A 105 33.72 -3.47 -26.84
CA LYS A 105 32.39 -3.89 -27.32
C LYS A 105 31.34 -3.14 -26.54
N THR A 106 30.28 -2.71 -27.23
CA THR A 106 29.12 -2.05 -26.64
C THR A 106 27.92 -2.97 -26.78
N LEU A 107 27.12 -3.07 -25.73
CA LEU A 107 25.82 -3.74 -25.76
C LEU A 107 24.76 -2.74 -25.30
N GLU A 108 23.58 -2.85 -25.89
CA GLU A 108 22.43 -2.03 -25.54
C GLU A 108 21.49 -2.86 -24.67
N LEU A 109 20.90 -2.18 -23.68
CA LEU A 109 19.85 -2.74 -22.84
C LEU A 109 18.65 -1.80 -22.88
N ILE A 110 17.47 -2.39 -22.88
CA ILE A 110 16.20 -1.66 -22.91
C ILE A 110 15.53 -1.83 -21.56
N ILE A 111 15.26 -0.73 -20.88
CA ILE A 111 14.40 -0.70 -19.69
C ILE A 111 13.04 -0.21 -20.14
N GLN A 112 12.06 -1.09 -20.14
CA GLN A 112 10.71 -0.82 -20.61
C GLN A 112 9.77 -0.66 -19.42
N ASN A 113 9.05 0.46 -19.35
CA ASN A 113 7.89 0.60 -18.47
C ASN A 113 6.77 -0.30 -18.96
N ILE A 114 6.31 -1.22 -18.12
CA ILE A 114 5.12 -2.04 -18.40
C ILE A 114 4.04 -1.84 -17.34
N GLY A 115 4.26 -0.91 -16.41
CA GLY A 115 3.29 -0.49 -15.42
C GLY A 115 2.43 0.66 -15.93
N ILE A 116 1.45 1.04 -15.12
CA ILE A 116 0.53 2.14 -15.43
C ILE A 116 1.03 3.51 -14.94
N PHE A 117 2.14 3.54 -14.21
CA PHE A 117 2.74 4.77 -13.71
C PHE A 117 4.10 5.02 -14.31
N GLU A 118 4.49 6.29 -14.39
CA GLU A 118 5.87 6.67 -14.62
C GLU A 118 6.76 6.12 -13.50
N PHE A 119 7.90 5.51 -13.86
CA PHE A 119 8.91 5.10 -12.89
C PHE A 119 10.24 5.78 -13.17
N LYS A 120 11.00 5.99 -12.10
CA LYS A 120 12.39 6.48 -12.16
C LYS A 120 13.32 5.33 -11.86
N TYR A 121 14.46 5.30 -12.53
CA TYR A 121 15.48 4.28 -12.30
C TYR A 121 16.87 4.88 -12.21
N THR A 122 17.75 4.13 -11.53
CA THR A 122 19.17 4.41 -11.42
C THR A 122 19.93 3.11 -11.65
N ILE A 123 20.98 3.16 -12.47
CA ILE A 123 21.88 2.02 -12.67
C ILE A 123 23.00 2.13 -11.64
N VAL A 124 23.15 1.12 -10.78
CA VAL A 124 24.17 1.08 -9.72
C VAL A 124 25.13 -0.08 -9.95
N LYS A 125 26.42 0.14 -9.68
CA LYS A 125 27.43 -0.93 -9.73
C LYS A 125 27.38 -1.71 -8.42
N THR A 126 27.08 -2.99 -8.46
CA THR A 126 27.17 -3.86 -7.29
C THR A 126 28.63 -4.18 -6.98
N THR A 127 29.19 -3.62 -5.91
CA THR A 127 30.45 -4.07 -5.34
C THR A 127 30.18 -5.28 -4.44
N LYS A 128 30.23 -6.49 -5.00
CA LYS A 128 30.32 -7.71 -4.18
C LYS A 128 31.77 -7.90 -3.75
N GLU A 129 32.13 -7.46 -2.55
CA GLU A 129 33.13 -8.17 -1.75
C GLU A 129 32.42 -9.36 -1.10
N SER A 130 32.39 -10.49 -1.79
CA SER A 130 32.02 -11.77 -1.20
C SER A 130 33.21 -12.70 -1.35
N SER A 131 33.95 -12.83 -0.26
CA SER A 131 35.00 -13.82 -0.01
C SER A 131 34.52 -15.21 -0.40
N TYR A 132 35.19 -15.82 -1.39
CA TYR A 132 35.08 -17.26 -1.60
C TYR A 132 35.93 -17.94 -0.53
N GLU A 133 35.30 -18.47 0.51
CA GLU A 133 35.93 -19.51 1.32
C GLU A 133 36.09 -20.76 0.45
N VAL A 134 37.34 -21.07 0.12
CA VAL A 134 37.73 -22.37 -0.42
C VAL A 134 37.60 -23.36 0.73
N LYS A 135 36.59 -24.25 0.68
CA LYS A 135 36.62 -25.47 1.49
C LYS A 135 37.67 -26.41 0.88
N SER A 136 38.76 -26.57 1.63
CA SER A 136 39.79 -27.60 1.50
C SER A 136 39.25 -29.01 1.66
#